data_AF-A0A4Q3R4K9-F1
#
_entry.id   AF-A0A4Q3R4K9-F1
#
_cell.length_a   1.000
_cell.length_b   1.000
_cell.length_c   1.000
_cell.angle_alpha   90.00
_cell.angle_beta   90.00
_cell.angle_gamma   90.00
#
_symmetry.space_group_name_H-M   'P 1'
#
loop_
_entity.id
_entity.type
_entity.pdbx_description
1 polymer ?
#
loop_
_entity_poly.entity_id
_entity_poly.type
_entity_poly.pdbx_seq_one_letter_code
_entity_poly.pdbx_strand_id
1 'polypeptide(L)' 'MQKANPIGVFDSGYGGLTVLREIVHQLPQYDYLYLGDNARAPYGNRSFETVYQYTLQCVEWFFAQGCS' A
#
# COMPACT_ATOMS: atom_id res chain seq x y z
N MET A 1 10.15 -22.77 -9.53
CA MET A 1 9.78 -21.43 -10.03
C MET A 1 9.85 -20.48 -8.84
N GLN A 2 10.61 -19.39 -8.92
CA GLN A 2 10.54 -18.37 -7.88
C GLN A 2 9.13 -17.78 -7.91
N LYS A 3 8.47 -17.78 -6.74
CA LYS A 3 7.15 -17.16 -6.58
C LYS A 3 7.36 -15.66 -6.76
N ALA A 4 6.64 -15.02 -7.68
CA ALA A 4 6.71 -13.57 -7.80
C ALA A 4 6.22 -12.95 -6.49
N ASN A 5 6.99 -12.03 -5.94
CA ASN A 5 6.60 -11.29 -4.75
C ASN A 5 5.51 -10.28 -5.13
N PRO A 6 4.45 -10.10 -4.31
CA PRO A 6 3.38 -9.17 -4.64
C PRO A 6 3.83 -7.70 -4.53
N ILE A 7 3.28 -6.85 -5.38
CA ILE A 7 3.47 -5.40 -5.31
C ILE A 7 2.58 -4.84 -4.20
N GLY A 8 3.19 -4.19 -3.21
CA GLY A 8 2.48 -3.52 -2.12
C GLY A 8 1.91 -2.16 -2.55
N VAL A 9 0.63 -1.93 -2.30
CA VAL A 9 -0.06 -0.66 -2.57
C VAL A 9 -0.76 -0.21 -1.29
N PHE A 10 -0.43 0.97 -0.76
CA PHE A 10 -1.14 1.53 0.39
C PHE A 10 -1.86 2.82 0.03
N ASP A 11 -2.97 3.06 0.71
CA ASP A 11 -3.65 4.35 0.72
C ASP A 11 -4.36 4.54 2.07
N SER A 12 -4.65 5.79 2.41
CA SER A 12 -5.37 6.18 3.63
C SER A 12 -6.87 5.87 3.60
N GLY A 13 -7.43 5.40 2.47
CA GLY A 13 -8.86 5.10 2.33
C GLY A 13 -9.19 4.21 1.13
N TYR A 14 -10.44 4.22 0.67
CA TYR A 14 -10.90 3.40 -0.46
C TYR A 14 -10.58 4.02 -1.84
N GLY A 15 -10.11 5.27 -1.88
CA GLY A 15 -9.78 5.97 -3.12
C GLY A 15 -8.70 5.23 -3.93
N GLY A 16 -7.68 4.70 -3.25
CA GLY A 16 -6.57 3.96 -3.85
C GLY A 16 -6.98 2.67 -4.54
N LEU A 17 -8.16 2.11 -4.28
CA LEU A 17 -8.67 0.96 -5.02
C LEU A 17 -8.97 1.30 -6.48
N THR A 18 -9.33 2.55 -6.79
CA THR A 18 -9.53 2.98 -8.18
C THR A 18 -8.22 2.98 -8.96
N VAL A 19 -7.14 3.46 -8.33
CA VAL A 19 -5.79 3.44 -8.90
C VAL A 19 -5.30 2.00 -9.03
N LEU A 20 -5.45 1.18 -7.98
CA LEU A 20 -5.08 -0.23 -8.01
C LEU A 20 -5.80 -0.97 -9.14
N ARG A 21 -7.10 -0.70 -9.35
CA ARG A 21 -7.87 -1.33 -10.43
C ARG A 21 -7.24 -1.08 -11.79
N GLU A 22 -6.85 0.16 -12.08
CA GLU A 22 -6.21 0.46 -13.38
C GLU A 22 -4.78 -0.08 -13.49
N ILE A 23 -4.03 -0.16 -12.38
CA ILE A 23 -2.72 -0.82 -12.35
C ILE A 23 -2.88 -2.31 -12.68
N VAL A 24 -3.81 -3.01 -12.03
CA VAL A 24 -4.09 -4.43 -12.27
C VAL A 24 -4.54 -4.65 -13.73
N HIS A 25 -5.34 -3.73 -14.27
CA HIS A 25 -5.79 -3.81 -15.66
C HIS A 25 -4.64 -3.68 -16.67
N GLN A 26 -3.70 -2.76 -16.43
CA GLN A 26 -2.53 -2.54 -17.29
C GLN A 26 -1.44 -3.61 -17.12
N LEU A 27 -1.31 -4.16 -15.90
CA LEU A 27 -0.24 -5.06 -15.49
C LEU A 27 -0.80 -6.31 -14.77
N PRO A 28 -1.62 -7.14 -15.45
CA PRO A 28 -2.30 -8.28 -14.84
C PRO A 28 -1.37 -9.45 -14.46
N GLN A 29 -0.12 -9.43 -14.91
CA GLN A 29 0.87 -10.47 -14.67
C GLN A 29 1.49 -10.45 -13.26
N TYR A 30 1.25 -9.40 -12.48
CA TYR A 30 1.76 -9.27 -11.11
C TYR A 30 0.67 -9.56 -10.08
N ASP A 31 1.09 -10.06 -8.93
CA ASP A 31 0.25 -10.12 -7.74
C ASP A 31 0.32 -8.77 -6.99
N TYR A 32 -0.77 -8.40 -6.32
CA TYR A 32 -0.86 -7.13 -5.60
C TYR A 32 -1.37 -7.35 -4.18
N LEU A 33 -0.83 -6.60 -3.24
CA LEU A 33 -1.29 -6.54 -1.87
C LEU A 33 -1.67 -5.12 -1.50
N TYR A 34 -2.94 -4.90 -1.17
CA TYR A 34 -3.45 -3.58 -0.83
C TYR A 34 -3.62 -3.39 0.68
N LEU A 35 -3.06 -2.31 1.24
CA LEU A 35 -3.22 -1.92 2.63
C LEU A 35 -4.01 -0.61 2.71
N GLY A 36 -5.26 -0.70 3.18
CA GLY A 36 -6.11 0.47 3.43
C GLY A 36 -5.96 0.96 4.87
N ASP A 37 -5.28 2.08 5.07
CA ASP A 37 -5.00 2.66 6.39
C ASP A 37 -6.13 3.57 6.92
N ASN A 38 -7.34 3.03 6.97
CA ASN A 38 -8.53 3.77 7.38
C ASN A 38 -8.49 4.22 8.85
N ALA A 39 -7.73 3.52 9.72
CA ALA A 39 -7.68 3.81 11.15
C ALA A 39 -6.94 5.12 11.49
N ARG A 40 -6.09 5.63 10.58
CA ARG A 40 -5.24 6.82 10.82
C ARG A 40 -5.62 8.01 9.94
N ALA A 41 -6.62 7.86 9.06
CA ALA A 41 -7.15 8.93 8.21
C ALA A 41 -7.91 10.00 9.01
N PRO A 42 -7.93 11.27 8.55
CA PRO A 42 -7.14 11.83 7.45
C PRO A 42 -5.72 12.20 7.90
N TYR A 43 -4.74 12.01 7.01
CA TYR A 43 -3.34 12.37 7.27
C TYR A 43 -3.09 13.88 7.23
N GLY A 44 -3.96 14.65 6.57
CA GLY A 44 -3.75 16.08 6.28
C GLY A 44 -3.59 16.99 7.51
N ASN A 45 -4.10 16.58 8.68
CA ASN A 45 -4.00 17.36 9.91
C ASN A 45 -2.81 16.94 10.80
N ARG A 46 -1.97 16.02 10.35
CA ARG A 46 -0.88 15.44 11.16
C ARG A 46 0.46 16.09 10.83
N SER A 47 1.39 16.06 11.79
CA SER A 47 2.76 16.52 11.54
C SER A 47 3.45 15.64 10.50
N PHE A 48 4.42 16.22 9.79
CA PHE A 48 5.26 15.48 8.84
C PHE A 48 5.87 14.23 9.47
N GLU A 49 6.39 14.34 10.69
CA GLU A 49 6.99 13.24 11.43
C GLU A 49 5.99 12.11 11.68
N THR A 50 4.74 12.44 12.03
CA THR A 50 3.68 11.44 12.23
C THR A 50 3.36 10.71 10.93
N VAL A 51 3.23 11.45 9.83
CA VAL A 51 2.96 10.86 8.50
C VAL A 51 4.10 9.96 8.05
N TYR A 52 5.34 10.38 8.30
CA TYR A 52 6.53 9.58 8.02
C TYR A 52 6.50 8.26 8.80
N GLN A 53 6.26 8.31 10.11
CA GLN A 53 6.19 7.12 10.96
C GLN A 53 5.08 6.16 10.53
N TYR A 54 3.91 6.67 10.16
CA TYR A 54 2.81 5.82 9.69
C TYR A 54 3.12 5.15 8.36
N THR A 55 3.70 5.91 7.43
CA THR A 55 4.15 5.37 6.14
C THR A 55 5.23 4.31 6.34
N LEU A 56 6.19 4.54 7.24
CA LEU A 56 7.25 3.59 7.55
C LEU A 56 6.69 2.26 8.08
N GLN A 57 5.74 2.32 9.02
CA GLN A 57 5.06 1.12 9.55
C GLN A 57 4.34 0.33 8.45
N CYS A 58 3.69 1.01 7.50
CA CYS A 58 3.05 0.36 6.36
C CYS A 58 4.07 -0.34 5.45
N VAL A 59 5.21 0.30 5.19
CA VAL A 59 6.30 -0.26 4.37
C VAL A 59 6.93 -1.49 5.04
N GLU A 60 7.23 -1.41 6.34
CA GLU A 60 7.74 -2.54 7.11
C GLU A 60 6.76 -3.73 7.10
N TRP A 61 5.46 -3.43 7.21
CA TRP A 61 4.42 -4.45 7.11
C TRP A 61 4.43 -5.15 5.75
N PHE A 62 4.57 -4.42 4.64
CA PHE A 62 4.65 -5.03 3.30
C PHE A 62 5.86 -5.94 3.14
N PHE A 63 7.03 -5.53 3.65
CA PHE A 63 8.22 -6.40 3.63
C PHE A 63 7.99 -7.68 4.44
N ALA A 64 7.30 -7.59 5.59
CA ALA A 64 6.93 -8.76 6.37
C ALA A 64 5.91 -9.68 5.65
N GLN A 65 5.11 -9.14 4.72
CA GLN A 65 4.20 -9.93 3.85
C GLN A 65 4.89 -10.49 2.60
N GLY A 66 6.19 -10.22 2.41
CA GLY A 66 6.96 -10.71 1.27
C GLY A 66 6.79 -9.87 -0.01
N CYS A 67 6.33 -8.62 0.10
CA CYS A 67 6.35 -7.70 -1.04
C CYS A 67 7.79 -7.28 -1.40
N SER A 68 8.06 -7.04 -2.68
CA SER A 68 9.34 -6.50 -3.18
C SER A 68 9.18 -5.68 -4.45
#